data_AF-A0A2G9SU87-F1
#
_entry.id   AF-A0A2G9SU87-F1
#
_cell.length_a   1.000
_cell.length_b   1.000
_cell.length_c   1.000
_cell.angle_alpha   90.00
_cell.angle_beta   90.00
_cell.angle_gamma   90.00
#
_symmetry.space_group_name_H-M   'P 1'
#
loop_
_entity.id
_entity.type
_entity.pdbx_description
1 polymer ?
#
loop_
_entity_poly.entity_id
_entity_poly.type
_entity_poly.pdbx_seq_one_letter_code
_entity_poly.pdbx_strand_id
1 'polypeptide(L)'
;MSILRDLIQNILNRYSEEHNEMIKMIEEEKQHGYLKDLIETGDRLIEENPNYVDEVKKSETGCWMEQMYQRRYCRICDFVDDCPIHLEEQWQIFLAQQTPERRAELEAMLVEQQMRYFQRYVK
;
A
#
# COMPACT_ATOMS: atom_id res chain seq x y z
N MET A 1 -26.89 33.33 -1.74
CA MET A 1 -26.08 33.02 -0.55
C MET A 1 -24.65 33.47 -0.80
N SER A 2 -23.90 33.84 0.24
CA SER A 2 -22.54 34.38 0.09
C SER A 2 -21.57 33.25 -0.24
N ILE A 3 -20.85 33.36 -1.36
CA ILE A 3 -19.81 32.42 -1.80
C ILE A 3 -18.82 32.12 -0.67
N LEU A 4 -18.50 33.12 0.14
CA LEU A 4 -17.59 32.98 1.28
C LEU A 4 -18.16 32.04 2.37
N ARG A 5 -19.48 32.10 2.59
CA ARG A 5 -20.17 31.26 3.58
C ARG A 5 -20.21 29.79 3.11
N ASP A 6 -20.48 29.57 1.84
CA ASP A 6 -20.51 28.21 1.26
C ASP A 6 -19.10 27.59 1.27
N LEU A 7 -18.06 28.40 1.01
CA LEU A 7 -16.67 27.95 1.03
C LEU A 7 -16.19 27.61 2.46
N ILE A 8 -16.54 28.44 3.45
CA ILE A 8 -16.26 28.15 4.87
C ILE A 8 -17.02 26.89 5.32
N GLN A 9 -18.29 26.74 4.94
CA GLN A 9 -19.08 25.57 5.31
C GLN A 9 -18.50 24.27 4.72
N ASN A 10 -18.05 24.30 3.46
CA ASN A 10 -17.40 23.16 2.83
C ASN A 10 -16.08 22.78 3.51
N ILE A 11 -15.28 23.77 3.94
CA ILE A 11 -14.05 23.53 4.70
C ILE A 11 -14.38 22.85 6.04
N LEU A 12 -15.36 23.39 6.78
CA LEU A 12 -15.76 22.82 8.07
C LEU A 12 -16.31 21.40 7.93
N ASN A 13 -17.11 21.14 6.89
CA ASN A 13 -17.62 19.81 6.60
C ASN A 13 -16.48 18.83 6.33
N ARG A 14 -15.50 19.21 5.50
CA ARG A 14 -14.31 18.38 5.22
C ARG A 14 -13.51 18.06 6.47
N TYR A 15 -13.23 19.07 7.31
CA TYR A 15 -12.55 18.85 8.59
C TYR A 15 -13.34 17.92 9.52
N SER A 16 -14.68 18.00 9.50
CA SER A 16 -15.52 17.11 10.30
C SER A 16 -15.49 15.67 9.80
N GLU A 17 -15.44 15.47 8.48
CA GLU A 17 -15.31 14.16 7.84
C GLU A 17 -13.96 13.53 8.16
N GLU A 18 -12.87 14.26 7.92
CA GLU A 18 -11.51 13.82 8.24
C GLU A 18 -11.34 13.48 9.74
N HIS A 19 -11.93 14.30 10.63
CA HIS A 19 -11.92 14.03 12.07
C HIS A 19 -12.67 12.74 12.42
N ASN A 20 -13.84 12.51 11.82
CA ASN A 20 -14.64 11.32 12.08
C ASN A 20 -13.95 10.05 11.53
N GLU A 21 -13.30 10.12 10.37
CA GLU A 21 -12.48 9.03 9.85
C GLU A 21 -11.30 8.71 10.77
N MET A 22 -10.61 9.73 11.27
CA MET A 22 -9.52 9.55 12.22
C MET A 22 -10.00 8.88 13.53
N ILE A 23 -11.16 9.28 14.06
CA ILE A 23 -11.74 8.62 15.24
C ILE A 23 -12.03 7.15 14.95
N LYS A 24 -12.64 6.84 13.81
CA LYS A 24 -12.93 5.47 13.40
C LYS A 24 -11.66 4.63 13.31
N MET A 25 -10.59 5.16 12.71
CA MET A 25 -9.29 4.48 12.66
C MET A 25 -8.72 4.19 14.06
N ILE A 26 -8.82 5.14 14.98
CA ILE A 26 -8.36 4.96 16.37
C ILE A 26 -9.18 3.88 17.09
N GLU A 27 -10.50 3.84 16.88
CA GLU A 27 -11.37 2.83 17.48
C GLU A 27 -11.09 1.43 16.92
N GLU A 28 -10.92 1.31 15.61
CA GLU A 28 -10.54 0.05 14.96
C GLU A 28 -9.15 -0.41 15.42
N GLU A 29 -8.18 0.49 15.57
CA GLU A 29 -6.86 0.16 16.11
C GLU A 29 -6.94 -0.32 17.55
N LYS A 30 -7.76 0.31 18.41
CA LYS A 30 -7.98 -0.18 19.78
C LYS A 30 -8.59 -1.58 19.80
N GLN A 31 -9.43 -1.91 18.81
CA GLN A 31 -10.08 -3.22 18.71
C GLN A 31 -9.13 -4.29 18.16
N HIS A 32 -8.31 -3.96 17.17
CA HIS A 32 -7.51 -4.92 16.43
C HIS A 32 -6.03 -4.96 16.83
N GLY A 33 -5.52 -3.93 17.51
CA GLY A 33 -4.18 -3.87 18.09
C GLY A 33 -3.04 -3.96 17.08
N TYR A 34 -3.26 -3.53 15.84
CA TYR A 34 -2.32 -3.71 14.74
C TYR A 34 -1.01 -2.94 14.93
N LEU A 35 -1.07 -1.68 15.37
CA LEU A 35 0.12 -0.88 15.72
C LEU A 35 0.83 -1.47 16.92
N LYS A 36 0.09 -1.94 17.93
CA LYS A 36 0.68 -2.56 19.12
C LYS A 36 1.47 -3.81 18.73
N ASP A 37 0.88 -4.70 17.95
CA ASP A 37 1.50 -5.93 17.46
C ASP A 37 2.72 -5.64 16.56
N LEU A 38 2.68 -4.57 15.76
CA LEU A 38 3.85 -4.13 14.99
C LEU A 38 5.00 -3.67 15.88
N ILE A 39 4.72 -2.85 16.89
CA ILE A 39 5.72 -2.35 17.83
C ILE A 39 6.36 -3.55 18.56
N GLU A 40 5.53 -4.45 19.11
CA GLU A 40 6.01 -5.63 19.83
C GLU A 40 6.84 -6.57 18.92
N THR A 41 6.44 -6.72 17.66
CA THR A 41 7.22 -7.50 16.68
C THR A 41 8.55 -6.83 16.38
N GLY A 42 8.56 -5.51 16.19
CA GLY A 42 9.78 -4.73 15.94
C GLY A 42 10.75 -4.80 17.11
N ASP A 43 10.27 -4.62 18.33
CA ASP A 43 11.06 -4.71 19.57
C ASP A 43 11.72 -6.09 19.68
N ARG A 44 10.95 -7.16 19.44
CA ARG A 44 11.47 -8.53 19.45
C ARG A 44 12.57 -8.76 18.40
N LEU A 45 12.37 -8.27 17.17
CA LEU A 45 13.35 -8.43 16.10
C LEU A 45 14.67 -7.70 16.40
N ILE A 46 14.59 -6.52 17.02
CA ILE A 46 15.76 -5.73 17.44
C ILE A 46 16.45 -6.38 18.66
N GLU A 47 15.69 -6.94 19.59
CA GLU A 47 16.24 -7.66 20.74
C GLU A 47 16.97 -8.94 20.31
N GLU A 48 16.40 -9.69 19.36
CA GLU A 48 17.00 -10.88 18.78
C GLU A 48 18.24 -10.56 17.91
N ASN A 49 18.20 -9.45 17.17
CA ASN A 49 19.32 -8.97 16.35
C ASN A 49 19.33 -7.43 16.27
N PRO A 50 20.24 -6.74 16.99
CA PRO A 50 20.34 -5.29 16.96
C PRO A 50 20.65 -4.69 15.57
N ASN A 51 21.24 -5.49 14.67
CA ASN A 51 21.57 -5.07 13.30
C ASN A 51 20.51 -5.53 12.28
N TYR A 52 19.36 -6.03 12.73
CA TYR A 52 18.33 -6.64 11.87
C TYR A 52 17.98 -5.78 10.65
N VAL A 53 17.76 -4.48 10.87
CA VAL A 53 17.38 -3.53 9.81
C VAL A 53 18.44 -3.43 8.71
N ASP A 54 19.72 -3.49 9.07
CA ASP A 54 20.85 -3.34 8.14
C ASP A 54 21.14 -4.62 7.35
N GLU A 55 20.76 -5.77 7.91
CA GLU A 55 21.01 -7.09 7.33
C GLU A 55 19.85 -7.59 6.46
N VAL A 56 18.68 -6.97 6.60
CA VAL A 56 17.48 -7.33 5.85
C VAL A 56 17.67 -7.04 4.36
N LYS A 57 17.49 -8.08 3.54
CA LYS A 57 17.55 -7.99 2.08
C LYS A 57 16.31 -7.30 1.54
N LYS A 58 16.46 -6.64 0.39
CA LYS A 58 15.32 -6.08 -0.37
C LYS A 58 14.29 -7.18 -0.66
N SER A 59 13.02 -6.92 -0.39
CA SER A 59 11.95 -7.84 -0.77
C SER A 59 11.82 -7.93 -2.30
N GLU A 60 11.43 -9.10 -2.78
CA GLU A 60 11.14 -9.34 -4.20
C GLU A 60 9.94 -8.51 -4.69
N THR A 61 9.02 -8.19 -3.78
CA THR A 61 7.80 -7.40 -4.05
C THR A 61 8.01 -5.90 -3.86
N GLY A 62 9.15 -5.46 -3.33
CA GLY A 62 9.39 -4.07 -2.92
C GLY A 62 8.56 -3.63 -1.70
N CYS A 63 7.76 -4.51 -1.09
CA CYS A 63 7.01 -4.19 0.12
C CYS A 63 7.93 -4.17 1.35
N TRP A 64 7.99 -3.02 2.02
CA TRP A 64 8.78 -2.86 3.25
C TRP A 64 8.22 -3.69 4.42
N MET A 65 6.91 -3.90 4.47
CA MET A 65 6.26 -4.70 5.53
C MET A 65 6.55 -6.19 5.38
N GLU A 66 6.61 -6.70 4.15
CA GLU A 66 7.03 -8.09 3.90
C GLU A 66 8.52 -8.25 4.23
N GLN A 67 9.32 -7.25 3.85
CA GLN A 67 10.75 -7.22 4.12
C GLN A 67 11.08 -7.21 5.62
N MET A 68 10.43 -6.35 6.40
CA MET A 68 10.76 -6.11 7.82
C MET A 68 10.00 -6.99 8.79
N TYR A 69 8.77 -7.37 8.46
CA TYR A 69 7.87 -8.04 9.39
C TYR A 69 7.33 -9.36 8.83
N GLN A 70 7.72 -9.75 7.61
CA GLN A 70 7.19 -10.93 6.91
C GLN A 70 5.67 -10.89 6.75
N ARG A 71 5.11 -9.69 6.61
CA ARG A 71 3.67 -9.45 6.48
C ARG A 71 3.36 -8.78 5.15
N ARG A 72 2.40 -9.35 4.41
CA ARG A 72 1.96 -8.81 3.11
C ARG A 72 0.89 -7.74 3.21
N TYR A 73 0.25 -7.59 4.36
CA TYR A 73 -0.79 -6.59 4.54
C TYR A 73 -0.39 -5.57 5.59
N CYS A 74 -0.54 -4.29 5.24
CA CYS A 74 -0.50 -3.19 6.18
C CYS A 74 -1.63 -2.21 5.88
N ARG A 75 -2.24 -1.65 6.92
CA ARG A 75 -3.25 -0.59 6.79
C ARG A 75 -2.72 0.62 6.01
N ILE A 76 -1.40 0.85 6.00
CA ILE A 76 -0.78 1.94 5.21
C ILE A 76 -1.01 1.74 3.70
N CYS A 77 -1.09 0.51 3.20
CA CYS A 77 -1.38 0.27 1.78
C CYS A 77 -2.80 0.70 1.38
N ASP A 78 -3.73 0.86 2.34
CA ASP A 78 -5.05 1.42 2.05
C ASP A 78 -5.00 2.96 1.83
N PHE A 79 -3.89 3.61 2.19
CA PHE A 79 -3.71 5.06 2.10
C PHE A 79 -2.66 5.50 1.06
N VAL A 80 -2.03 4.53 0.37
CA VAL A 80 -0.93 4.78 -0.58
C VAL A 80 -1.26 4.17 -1.93
N ASP A 81 -1.60 5.04 -2.89
CA ASP A 81 -2.07 4.65 -4.23
C ASP A 81 -1.05 3.82 -5.03
N ASP A 82 0.24 3.94 -4.73
CA ASP A 82 1.33 3.22 -5.40
C ASP A 82 1.92 2.06 -4.57
N CYS A 83 1.20 1.56 -3.54
CA CYS A 83 1.64 0.37 -2.82
C CYS A 83 1.74 -0.83 -3.80
N PRO A 84 2.90 -1.48 -3.94
CA PRO A 84 3.13 -2.50 -4.97
C PRO A 84 2.25 -3.74 -4.79
N ILE A 85 1.91 -4.09 -3.54
CA ILE A 85 0.99 -5.19 -3.25
C ILE A 85 -0.43 -4.86 -3.69
N HIS A 86 -0.89 -3.64 -3.42
CA HIS A 86 -2.25 -3.23 -3.79
C HIS A 86 -2.42 -3.17 -5.31
N LEU A 87 -1.41 -2.63 -6.02
CA LEU A 87 -1.40 -2.60 -7.49
C LEU A 87 -1.41 -4.01 -8.08
N GLU A 88 -0.64 -4.94 -7.52
CA GLU A 88 -0.63 -6.33 -7.96
C GLU A 88 -1.99 -7.01 -7.71
N GLU A 89 -2.59 -6.81 -6.54
CA GLU A 89 -3.93 -7.34 -6.25
C GLU A 89 -4.99 -6.80 -7.21
N GLN A 90 -5.01 -5.48 -7.44
CA GLN A 90 -5.91 -4.85 -8.42
C GLN A 90 -5.69 -5.41 -9.83
N TRP A 91 -4.43 -5.64 -10.22
CA TRP A 91 -4.09 -6.24 -11.49
C TRP A 91 -4.62 -7.67 -11.62
N GLN A 92 -4.43 -8.51 -10.60
CA GLN A 92 -4.95 -9.89 -10.58
C GLN A 92 -6.49 -9.92 -10.63
N ILE A 93 -7.16 -9.02 -9.90
CA ILE A 93 -8.62 -8.87 -9.96
C ILE A 93 -9.07 -8.46 -11.37
N PHE A 94 -8.39 -7.50 -11.97
CA PHE A 94 -8.67 -7.07 -13.35
C PHE A 94 -8.49 -8.22 -14.34
N LEU A 95 -7.39 -8.97 -14.25
CA LEU A 95 -7.12 -10.14 -15.09
C LEU A 95 -8.18 -11.22 -14.93
N ALA A 96 -8.64 -11.48 -13.70
CA ALA A 96 -9.68 -12.47 -13.43
C ALA A 96 -10.99 -12.17 -14.17
N GLN A 97 -11.27 -10.91 -14.49
CA GLN A 97 -12.45 -10.46 -15.24
C GLN A 97 -12.29 -10.58 -16.77
N GLN A 98 -11.08 -10.87 -17.26
CA GLN A 98 -10.80 -10.97 -18.70
C GLN A 98 -10.98 -12.40 -19.23
N THR A 99 -11.28 -12.53 -20.53
CA THR A 99 -11.23 -13.82 -21.23
C THR A 99 -9.78 -14.31 -21.37
N PRO A 100 -9.54 -15.63 -21.51
CA PRO A 100 -8.19 -16.17 -21.67
C PRO A 100 -7.40 -15.53 -22.81
N GLU A 101 -8.06 -15.25 -23.94
CA GLU A 101 -7.44 -14.63 -25.11
C GLU A 101 -7.00 -13.19 -24.81
N ARG A 102 -7.83 -12.43 -24.09
CA ARG A 102 -7.50 -11.05 -23.71
C ARG A 102 -6.39 -10.99 -22.66
N ARG A 103 -6.31 -11.96 -21.74
CA ARG A 103 -5.19 -12.05 -20.79
C ARG A 103 -3.88 -12.28 -21.50
N ALA A 104 -3.83 -13.24 -22.43
CA ALA A 104 -2.62 -13.54 -23.20
C ALA A 104 -2.13 -12.31 -24.00
N GLU A 105 -3.06 -11.52 -24.55
CA GLU A 105 -2.73 -10.26 -25.24
C GLU A 105 -2.10 -9.23 -24.29
N LEU A 106 -2.70 -9.03 -23.11
CA LEU A 106 -2.21 -8.10 -22.10
C LEU A 106 -0.83 -8.49 -21.56
N GLU A 107 -0.62 -9.78 -21.30
CA GLU A 107 0.69 -10.31 -20.88
C GLU A 107 1.75 -10.08 -21.97
N ALA A 108 1.41 -10.33 -23.24
CA ALA A 108 2.32 -10.06 -24.36
C ALA A 108 2.68 -8.57 -24.48
N MET A 109 1.71 -7.67 -24.29
CA MET A 109 1.95 -6.22 -24.29
C MET A 109 2.91 -5.80 -23.17
N LEU A 110 2.74 -6.34 -21.96
CA LEU A 110 3.62 -6.07 -20.82
C LEU A 110 5.05 -6.52 -21.10
N VAL A 111 5.24 -7.73 -21.63
CA VAL A 111 6.56 -8.24 -22.01
C VAL A 111 7.21 -7.35 -23.07
N GLU A 112 6.47 -6.94 -24.09
CA GLU A 112 6.99 -6.05 -25.13
C GLU A 112 7.38 -4.67 -24.56
N GLN A 113 6.59 -4.13 -23.63
CA GLN A 113 6.90 -2.87 -22.96
C GLN A 113 8.15 -2.99 -22.08
N GLN A 114 8.29 -4.07 -21.31
CA GLN A 114 9.48 -4.34 -20.51
C GLN A 114 10.73 -4.46 -21.38
N MET A 115 10.65 -5.23 -22.48
CA MET A 115 11.75 -5.35 -23.44
C MET A 115 12.17 -3.98 -24.00
N ARG A 116 11.21 -3.13 -24.37
CA ARG A 116 11.48 -1.75 -24.82
C ARG A 116 12.14 -0.90 -23.73
N TYR A 117 11.71 -1.03 -22.48
CA TYR A 117 12.32 -0.35 -21.35
C TYR A 117 13.78 -0.79 -21.15
N PHE A 118 14.04 -2.10 -21.11
CA PHE A 118 15.38 -2.65 -20.95
C PHE A 118 16.32 -2.22 -22.08
N GLN A 119 15.88 -2.31 -23.34
CA GLN A 119 16.65 -1.84 -24.50
C GLN A 119 17.01 -0.35 -24.42
N ARG A 120 16.17 0.47 -23.79
CA ARG A 120 16.35 1.92 -23.72
C ARG A 120 17.20 2.37 -22.53
N TYR A 121 17.10 1.68 -21.39
CA TYR A 121 17.63 2.19 -20.11
C TYR A 121 18.63 1.27 -19.41
N VAL A 122 18.73 -0.01 -19.80
CA VAL A 122 19.70 -0.94 -19.23
C VAL A 122 20.79 -1.20 -20.27
N LYS A 123 21.94 -0.56 -20.07
CA LYS A 123 23.18 -0.78 -20.82
C LYS A 123 24.13 -1.66 -20.02
#